data_AF-A0A8T0BVL7-F1
#
_entry.id   AF-A0A8T0BVL7-F1
#
_cell.length_a   1.000
_cell.length_b   1.000
_cell.length_c   1.000
_cell.angle_alpha   90.00
_cell.angle_beta   90.00
_cell.angle_gamma   90.00
#
_symmetry.space_group_name_H-M   'P 1'
#
loop_
_entity.id
_entity.type
_entity.pdbx_description
1 polymer ?
#
loop_
_entity_poly.entity_id
_entity_poly.type
_entity_poly.pdbx_seq_one_letter_code
_entity_poly.pdbx_strand_id
1 'polypeptide(L)'
;MAEISKGVNPGKLASNVQKRISRVQEKMMQKLGKADETKDIAFEEGVVNFNKQMAEGIKLQRDLRAYLEAVKTMHESSKQLQSCLEDIYEPDWVGKEEMDVITEETDVLWGDFHQKLVDSALISMDAYMAKFPEIKARIAKRDRKLVDFDSARHHFASIQKSKKKDEAKLAKAEEELGKAQKVFEEISCDLQEELPSLWNSRVGIYVTTFQSLAGMGEKFHKEMCKLNHNLCDIITKLVEERQTINATVKATEKSEVAANHNVTAESESDENKPASKTHVDTSVTNGTSNIELPSGVLYKVKAIHDYAATDNDELDLKAGDIVLVLPFVSPDEQDEGWMLGVKESYWLQNKDLTAKGVFPENFTQRL
;
A
#
# COMPACT_ATOMS: atom_id res chain seq x y z
N MET A 1 -5.53 20.10 -45.55
CA MET A 1 -6.24 20.90 -44.52
C MET A 1 -5.31 20.98 -43.32
N ALA A 2 -4.86 22.17 -42.95
CA ALA A 2 -4.01 22.38 -41.78
C ALA A 2 -4.89 22.68 -40.56
N GLU A 3 -4.71 21.91 -39.48
CA GLU A 3 -5.36 22.19 -38.20
C GLU A 3 -4.69 23.37 -37.49
N ILE A 4 -5.54 24.27 -36.99
CA ILE A 4 -5.18 25.53 -36.35
C ILE A 4 -4.77 25.24 -34.91
N SER A 5 -3.53 25.59 -34.57
CA SER A 5 -3.07 25.59 -33.18
C SER A 5 -3.83 26.64 -32.37
N LYS A 6 -4.39 26.25 -31.21
CA LYS A 6 -4.97 27.18 -30.24
C LYS A 6 -3.84 27.98 -29.60
N GLY A 7 -3.50 29.11 -30.21
CA GLY A 7 -2.54 30.07 -29.68
C GLY A 7 -2.91 30.58 -28.29
N VAL A 8 -1.96 30.53 -27.37
CA VAL A 8 -2.07 31.15 -26.04
C VAL A 8 -2.13 32.67 -26.20
N ASN A 9 -3.20 33.29 -25.70
CA ASN A 9 -3.45 34.73 -25.86
C ASN A 9 -2.53 35.55 -24.91
N PRO A 10 -1.59 36.37 -25.43
CA PRO A 10 -0.59 37.09 -24.62
C PRO A 10 -1.19 38.00 -23.54
N GLY A 11 -2.37 38.58 -23.79
CA GLY A 11 -3.05 39.44 -22.82
C GLY A 11 -3.56 38.69 -21.58
N LYS A 12 -3.97 37.42 -21.73
CA LYS A 12 -4.36 36.57 -20.59
C LYS A 12 -3.15 36.19 -19.75
N LEU A 13 -2.03 35.86 -20.39
CA LEU A 13 -0.76 35.57 -19.71
C LEU A 13 -0.27 36.76 -18.89
N ALA A 14 -0.23 37.96 -19.48
CA ALA A 14 0.18 39.19 -18.78
C ALA A 14 -0.71 39.49 -17.57
N SER A 15 -2.04 39.35 -17.71
CA SER A 15 -2.97 39.56 -16.59
C SER A 15 -2.82 38.53 -15.47
N ASN A 16 -2.47 37.28 -15.81
CA ASN A 16 -2.25 36.22 -14.84
C ASN A 16 -0.92 36.40 -14.10
N VAL A 17 0.12 36.87 -14.79
CA VAL A 17 1.41 37.24 -14.21
C VAL A 17 1.22 38.43 -13.25
N GLN A 18 0.47 39.46 -13.66
CA GLN A 18 0.17 40.60 -12.81
C GLN A 18 -0.55 40.18 -11.51
N LYS A 19 -1.59 39.34 -11.62
CA LYS A 19 -2.30 38.81 -10.45
C LYS A 19 -1.40 37.98 -9.54
N ARG A 20 -0.46 37.20 -10.09
CA ARG A 20 0.53 36.46 -9.29
C ARG A 20 1.43 37.41 -8.50
N ILE A 21 1.93 38.47 -9.12
CA ILE A 21 2.79 39.46 -8.46
C ILE A 21 2.02 40.16 -7.32
N SER A 22 0.79 40.59 -7.58
CA SER A 22 -0.07 41.21 -6.56
C SER A 22 -0.32 40.28 -5.36
N ARG A 23 -0.55 38.99 -5.59
CA ARG A 23 -0.72 38.01 -4.49
C ARG A 23 0.53 37.85 -3.63
N VAL A 24 1.70 37.80 -4.27
CA VAL A 24 2.98 37.68 -3.55
C VAL A 24 3.22 38.92 -2.71
N GLN A 25 2.93 40.10 -3.27
CA GLN A 25 3.05 41.38 -2.57
C GLN A 25 2.11 41.45 -1.35
N GLU A 26 0.85 41.06 -1.50
CA GLU A 26 -0.13 41.07 -0.40
C GLU A 26 0.26 40.11 0.72
N LYS A 27 0.63 38.86 0.41
CA LYS A 27 1.12 37.90 1.41
C LYS A 27 2.35 38.41 2.17
N MET A 28 3.25 39.12 1.48
CA MET A 28 4.41 39.74 2.10
C MET A 28 4.01 40.89 3.04
N MET A 29 3.02 41.70 2.64
CA MET A 29 2.48 42.78 3.47
C MET A 29 1.79 42.26 4.73
N GLN A 30 1.01 41.17 4.63
CA GLN A 30 0.38 40.48 5.75
C GLN A 30 1.43 39.92 6.72
N LYS A 31 2.45 39.20 6.22
CA LYS A 31 3.56 38.68 7.05
C LYS A 31 4.35 39.76 7.79
N LEU A 32 4.42 40.97 7.24
CA LEU A 32 5.09 42.11 7.85
C LEU A 32 4.18 42.92 8.79
N GLY A 33 2.93 42.50 9.00
CA GLY A 33 1.95 43.22 9.83
C GLY A 33 1.49 44.56 9.23
N LYS A 34 1.68 44.75 7.91
CA LYS A 34 1.36 45.99 7.18
C LYS A 34 0.00 45.94 6.46
N ALA A 35 -0.66 44.79 6.47
CA ALA A 35 -2.01 44.58 5.94
C ALA A 35 -2.76 43.60 6.85
N ASP A 36 -4.06 43.86 7.09
CA ASP A 36 -4.92 42.98 7.87
C ASP A 36 -5.30 41.73 7.06
N GLU A 37 -5.11 40.56 7.67
CA GLU A 37 -5.49 39.26 7.12
C GLU A 37 -6.90 38.87 7.59
N THR A 38 -7.73 38.41 6.66
CA THR A 38 -9.06 37.86 6.98
C THR A 38 -8.89 36.44 7.51
N LYS A 39 -9.18 36.20 8.78
CA LYS A 39 -9.13 34.86 9.42
C LYS A 39 -10.48 34.17 9.40
N ASP A 40 -10.51 32.92 8.98
CA ASP A 40 -11.71 32.07 8.96
C ASP A 40 -11.41 30.77 9.70
N ILE A 41 -11.47 30.84 11.03
CA ILE A 41 -11.06 29.76 11.94
C ILE A 41 -11.82 28.45 11.65
N ALA A 42 -13.12 28.55 11.35
CA ALA A 42 -13.95 27.38 11.04
C ALA A 42 -13.52 26.72 9.71
N PHE A 43 -13.18 27.51 8.69
CA PHE A 43 -12.64 26.97 7.45
C PHE A 43 -11.24 26.35 7.64
N GLU A 44 -10.37 26.99 8.43
CA GLU A 44 -9.04 26.47 8.75
C GLU A 44 -9.12 25.10 9.45
N GLU A 45 -10.03 24.94 10.43
CA GLU A 45 -10.31 23.63 11.04
C GLU A 45 -10.82 22.60 10.02
N GLY A 46 -11.70 23.03 9.10
CA GLY A 46 -12.18 22.19 8.00
C GLY A 46 -11.04 21.69 7.10
N VAL A 47 -10.07 22.55 6.79
CA VAL A 47 -8.88 22.19 5.98
C VAL A 47 -7.94 21.24 6.74
N VAL A 48 -7.75 21.44 8.05
CA VAL A 48 -6.98 20.50 8.89
C VAL A 48 -7.61 19.11 8.87
N ASN A 49 -8.93 19.03 9.08
CA ASN A 49 -9.69 17.78 9.01
C ASN A 49 -9.61 17.14 7.62
N PHE A 50 -9.76 17.92 6.56
CA PHE A 50 -9.61 17.45 5.18
C PHE A 50 -8.24 16.80 4.93
N ASN A 51 -7.15 17.47 5.31
CA ASN A 51 -5.79 16.95 5.11
C ASN A 51 -5.56 15.67 5.91
N LYS A 52 -6.02 15.62 7.16
CA LYS A 52 -5.97 14.41 7.99
C LYS A 52 -6.73 13.25 7.34
N GLN A 53 -7.96 13.50 6.93
CA GLN A 53 -8.83 12.51 6.30
C GLN A 53 -8.23 11.97 5.00
N MET A 54 -7.63 12.86 4.18
CA MET A 54 -6.94 12.48 2.95
C MET A 54 -5.75 11.57 3.24
N ALA A 55 -4.91 11.93 4.20
CA ALA A 55 -3.72 11.15 4.57
C ALA A 55 -4.10 9.76 5.11
N GLU A 56 -5.07 9.69 6.03
CA GLU A 56 -5.61 8.43 6.56
C GLU A 56 -6.24 7.57 5.46
N GLY A 57 -6.97 8.19 4.53
CA GLY A 57 -7.56 7.52 3.38
C GLY A 57 -6.51 6.93 2.42
N ILE A 58 -5.46 7.68 2.09
CA ILE A 58 -4.33 7.20 1.27
C ILE A 58 -3.67 6.00 1.94
N LYS A 59 -3.40 6.09 3.25
CA LYS A 59 -2.80 5.00 4.01
C LYS A 59 -3.69 3.75 3.96
N LEU A 60 -4.99 3.88 4.23
CA LEU A 60 -5.93 2.76 4.18
C LEU A 60 -6.01 2.14 2.79
N GLN A 61 -6.09 2.94 1.73
CA GLN A 61 -6.14 2.46 0.35
C GLN A 61 -4.88 1.67 -0.01
N ARG A 62 -3.70 2.16 0.37
CA ARG A 62 -2.42 1.47 0.19
C ARG A 62 -2.39 0.15 0.95
N ASP A 63 -2.75 0.17 2.24
CA ASP A 63 -2.71 -1.01 3.10
C ASP A 63 -3.74 -2.07 2.61
N LEU A 64 -4.89 -1.65 2.08
CA LEU A 64 -5.88 -2.53 1.44
C LEU A 64 -5.32 -3.19 0.17
N ARG A 65 -4.67 -2.43 -0.71
CA ARG A 65 -4.02 -3.01 -1.91
C ARG A 65 -2.94 -4.02 -1.53
N ALA A 66 -2.13 -3.73 -0.51
CA ALA A 66 -1.13 -4.66 -0.01
C ALA A 66 -1.77 -5.95 0.53
N TYR A 67 -2.91 -5.85 1.23
CA TYR A 67 -3.66 -7.01 1.69
C TYR A 67 -4.18 -7.87 0.52
N LEU A 68 -4.73 -7.25 -0.53
CA LEU A 68 -5.18 -7.98 -1.72
C LEU A 68 -4.02 -8.72 -2.41
N GLU A 69 -2.86 -8.08 -2.53
CA GLU A 69 -1.68 -8.71 -3.11
C GLU A 69 -1.18 -9.89 -2.26
N ALA A 70 -1.26 -9.78 -0.93
CA ALA A 70 -0.95 -10.89 -0.03
C ALA A 70 -1.94 -12.06 -0.20
N VAL A 71 -3.24 -11.78 -0.37
CA VAL A 71 -4.26 -12.81 -0.67
C VAL A 71 -3.93 -13.53 -1.98
N LYS A 72 -3.58 -12.79 -3.02
CA LYS A 72 -3.18 -13.35 -4.32
C LYS A 72 -1.91 -14.21 -4.23
N THR A 73 -0.91 -13.74 -3.48
CA THR A 73 0.32 -14.49 -3.23
C THR A 73 0.06 -15.79 -2.46
N MET A 74 -0.84 -15.75 -1.47
CA MET A 74 -1.25 -16.92 -0.71
C MET A 74 -2.01 -17.93 -1.58
N HIS A 75 -2.91 -17.45 -2.45
CA HIS A 75 -3.61 -18.28 -3.44
C HIS A 75 -2.60 -19.03 -4.31
N GLU A 76 -1.66 -18.32 -4.93
CA GLU A 76 -0.64 -18.94 -5.79
C GLU A 76 0.20 -19.97 -5.03
N SER A 77 0.62 -19.66 -3.80
CA SER A 77 1.37 -20.59 -2.96
C SER A 77 0.56 -21.83 -2.59
N SER A 78 -0.73 -21.66 -2.26
CA SER A 78 -1.66 -22.75 -1.98
C SER A 78 -1.85 -23.64 -3.21
N LYS A 79 -1.98 -23.04 -4.39
CA LYS A 79 -2.14 -23.76 -5.66
C LYS A 79 -0.91 -24.62 -5.96
N GLN A 80 0.30 -24.07 -5.83
CA GLN A 80 1.54 -24.82 -6.03
C GLN A 80 1.66 -26.02 -5.08
N LEU A 81 1.28 -25.84 -3.82
CA LEU A 81 1.26 -26.93 -2.84
C LEU A 81 0.25 -28.02 -3.21
N GLN A 82 -0.94 -27.64 -3.68
CA GLN A 82 -1.96 -28.59 -4.13
C GLN A 82 -1.55 -29.31 -5.41
N SER A 83 -0.93 -28.64 -6.37
CA SER A 83 -0.38 -29.30 -7.57
C SER A 83 0.68 -30.34 -7.21
N CYS A 84 1.52 -30.07 -6.20
CA CYS A 84 2.46 -31.09 -5.72
C CYS A 84 1.73 -32.32 -5.17
N LEU A 85 0.61 -32.13 -4.47
CA LEU A 85 -0.20 -33.23 -3.97
C LEU A 85 -0.88 -34.01 -5.12
N GLU A 86 -1.40 -33.31 -6.11
CA GLU A 86 -2.02 -33.90 -7.30
C GLU A 86 -1.02 -34.77 -8.08
N ASP A 87 0.22 -34.29 -8.26
CA ASP A 87 1.28 -35.01 -8.98
C ASP A 87 1.69 -36.32 -8.28
N ILE A 88 1.67 -36.36 -6.95
CA ILE A 88 2.05 -37.54 -6.16
C ILE A 88 0.90 -38.50 -5.87
N TYR A 89 -0.35 -38.04 -6.01
CA TYR A 89 -1.52 -38.87 -5.71
C TYR A 89 -1.85 -39.77 -6.90
N GLU A 90 -1.57 -41.07 -6.76
CA GLU A 90 -1.70 -41.97 -7.91
C GLU A 90 -3.18 -42.13 -8.35
N PRO A 91 -3.44 -42.32 -9.66
CA PRO A 91 -4.81 -42.37 -10.18
C PRO A 91 -5.69 -43.49 -9.62
N ASP A 92 -5.09 -44.56 -9.12
CA ASP A 92 -5.78 -45.74 -8.56
C ASP A 92 -5.98 -45.66 -7.04
N TRP A 93 -5.47 -44.62 -6.38
CA TRP A 93 -5.65 -44.43 -4.94
C TRP A 93 -7.09 -44.02 -4.62
N VAL A 94 -7.61 -44.52 -3.50
CA VAL A 94 -8.94 -44.13 -3.01
C VAL A 94 -9.05 -42.60 -2.89
N GLY A 95 -10.16 -42.04 -3.34
CA GLY A 95 -10.44 -40.62 -3.18
C GLY A 95 -9.76 -39.69 -4.20
N LYS A 96 -9.16 -40.21 -5.28
CA LYS A 96 -8.51 -39.38 -6.31
C LYS A 96 -9.47 -38.38 -6.96
N GLU A 97 -10.66 -38.82 -7.38
CA GLU A 97 -11.64 -37.92 -8.02
C GLU A 97 -12.10 -36.82 -7.05
N GLU A 98 -12.35 -37.18 -5.79
CA GLU A 98 -12.71 -36.20 -4.76
C GLU A 98 -11.57 -35.24 -4.42
N MET A 99 -10.31 -35.69 -4.46
CA MET A 99 -9.12 -34.85 -4.29
C MET A 99 -9.04 -33.79 -5.40
N ASP A 100 -9.31 -34.17 -6.65
CA ASP A 100 -9.28 -33.28 -7.80
C ASP A 100 -10.37 -32.20 -7.69
N VAL A 101 -11.58 -32.61 -7.28
CA VAL A 101 -12.68 -31.68 -6.99
C VAL A 101 -12.30 -30.69 -5.89
N ILE A 102 -11.68 -31.15 -4.80
CA ILE A 102 -11.23 -30.25 -3.71
C ILE A 102 -10.20 -29.24 -4.21
N THR A 103 -9.27 -29.68 -5.06
CA THR A 103 -8.23 -28.81 -5.64
C THR A 103 -8.86 -27.73 -6.53
N GLU A 104 -9.77 -28.12 -7.42
CA GLU A 104 -10.51 -27.17 -8.28
C GLU A 104 -11.37 -26.20 -7.45
N GLU A 105 -12.14 -26.70 -6.48
CA GLU A 105 -12.98 -25.88 -5.61
C GLU A 105 -12.15 -24.91 -4.77
N THR A 106 -10.96 -25.31 -4.32
CA THR A 106 -10.04 -24.44 -3.60
C THR A 106 -9.55 -23.28 -4.48
N ASP A 107 -9.15 -23.55 -5.73
CA ASP A 107 -8.70 -22.54 -6.69
C ASP A 107 -9.81 -21.51 -6.98
N VAL A 108 -11.03 -22.01 -7.21
CA VAL A 108 -12.22 -21.18 -7.44
C VAL A 108 -12.55 -20.33 -6.21
N LEU A 109 -12.49 -20.91 -5.01
CA LEU A 109 -12.81 -20.20 -3.77
C LEU A 109 -11.83 -19.05 -3.49
N TRP A 110 -10.53 -19.26 -3.72
CA TRP A 110 -9.52 -18.20 -3.63
C TRP A 110 -9.78 -17.08 -4.63
N GLY A 111 -10.02 -17.43 -5.90
CA GLY A 111 -10.30 -16.46 -6.96
C GLY A 111 -11.55 -15.62 -6.66
N ASP A 112 -12.63 -16.26 -6.23
CA ASP A 112 -13.87 -15.60 -5.82
C ASP A 112 -13.67 -14.66 -4.62
N PHE A 113 -12.90 -15.09 -3.61
CA PHE A 113 -12.58 -14.25 -2.46
C PHE A 113 -11.80 -13.00 -2.85
N HIS A 114 -10.73 -13.14 -3.64
CA HIS A 114 -9.96 -12.00 -4.12
C HIS A 114 -10.82 -11.04 -4.95
N GLN A 115 -11.59 -11.55 -5.92
CA GLN A 115 -12.43 -10.71 -6.78
C GLN A 115 -13.47 -9.94 -5.97
N LYS A 116 -14.10 -10.60 -5.00
CA LYS A 116 -15.04 -9.95 -4.08
C LYS A 116 -14.40 -8.82 -3.27
N LEU A 117 -13.19 -9.02 -2.76
CA LEU A 117 -12.44 -7.97 -2.06
C LEU A 117 -12.18 -6.75 -2.96
N VAL A 118 -11.81 -6.98 -4.22
CA VAL A 118 -11.66 -5.91 -5.21
C VAL A 118 -12.97 -5.13 -5.37
N ASP A 119 -14.05 -5.84 -5.67
CA ASP A 119 -15.31 -5.21 -6.07
C ASP A 119 -16.01 -4.47 -4.92
N SER A 120 -15.94 -5.01 -3.70
CA SER A 120 -16.69 -4.48 -2.56
C SER A 120 -15.90 -3.55 -1.66
N ALA A 121 -14.58 -3.72 -1.54
CA ALA A 121 -13.74 -2.89 -0.68
C ALA A 121 -12.90 -1.90 -1.49
N LEU A 122 -12.12 -2.38 -2.47
CA LEU A 122 -11.14 -1.54 -3.16
C LEU A 122 -11.80 -0.49 -4.06
N ILE A 123 -12.77 -0.87 -4.90
CA ILE A 123 -13.47 0.07 -5.78
C ILE A 123 -14.17 1.18 -4.99
N SER A 124 -14.83 0.82 -3.89
CA SER A 124 -15.50 1.79 -2.99
C SER A 124 -14.50 2.78 -2.40
N MET A 125 -13.35 2.29 -1.94
CA MET A 125 -12.27 3.13 -1.42
C MET A 125 -11.68 4.05 -2.49
N ASP A 126 -11.48 3.55 -3.71
CA ASP A 126 -10.97 4.34 -4.85
C ASP A 126 -11.94 5.47 -5.23
N ALA A 127 -13.24 5.16 -5.31
CA ALA A 127 -14.27 6.17 -5.59
C ALA A 127 -14.35 7.24 -4.49
N TYR A 128 -14.14 6.86 -3.24
CA TYR A 128 -14.05 7.79 -2.13
C TYR A 128 -12.82 8.70 -2.22
N MET A 129 -11.65 8.12 -2.49
CA MET A 129 -10.39 8.86 -2.62
C MET A 129 -10.36 9.80 -3.84
N ALA A 130 -11.08 9.45 -4.91
CA ALA A 130 -11.19 10.27 -6.11
C ALA A 130 -11.79 11.68 -5.87
N LYS A 131 -12.49 11.89 -4.76
CA LYS A 131 -13.08 13.20 -4.40
C LYS A 131 -12.04 14.22 -3.90
N PHE A 132 -10.95 13.75 -3.31
CA PHE A 132 -9.98 14.61 -2.63
C PHE A 132 -9.20 15.53 -3.58
N PRO A 133 -8.69 15.10 -4.75
CA PRO A 133 -7.95 15.98 -5.65
C PRO A 133 -8.75 17.21 -6.10
N GLU A 134 -10.03 17.04 -6.41
CA GLU A 134 -10.91 18.14 -6.84
C GLU A 134 -11.14 19.15 -5.71
N ILE A 135 -11.47 18.66 -4.51
CA ILE A 135 -11.70 19.51 -3.34
C ILE A 135 -10.41 20.23 -2.93
N LYS A 136 -9.25 19.55 -2.95
CA LYS A 136 -7.93 20.14 -2.70
C LYS A 136 -7.63 21.28 -3.67
N ALA A 137 -7.93 21.10 -4.96
CA ALA A 137 -7.75 22.14 -5.97
C ALA A 137 -8.66 23.36 -5.71
N ARG A 138 -9.87 23.13 -5.20
CA ARG A 138 -10.81 24.21 -4.82
C ARG A 138 -10.39 24.95 -3.56
N ILE A 139 -9.88 24.27 -2.53
CA ILE A 139 -9.26 24.91 -1.35
C ILE A 139 -8.14 25.85 -1.82
N ALA A 140 -7.20 25.34 -2.62
CA ALA A 140 -6.10 26.17 -3.16
C ALA A 140 -6.60 27.31 -4.07
N LYS A 141 -7.76 27.15 -4.74
CA LYS A 141 -8.41 28.23 -5.50
C LYS A 141 -8.99 29.27 -4.56
N ARG A 142 -9.68 28.88 -3.49
CA ARG A 142 -10.22 29.78 -2.46
C ARG A 142 -9.10 30.63 -1.85
N ASP A 143 -7.99 30.01 -1.44
CA ASP A 143 -6.87 30.75 -0.81
C ASP A 143 -6.29 31.81 -1.75
N ARG A 144 -6.16 31.50 -3.04
CA ARG A 144 -5.75 32.48 -4.06
C ARG A 144 -6.77 33.62 -4.22
N LYS A 145 -8.05 33.33 -4.02
CA LYS A 145 -9.14 34.31 -4.15
C LYS A 145 -9.32 35.17 -2.91
N LEU A 146 -9.04 34.65 -1.73
CA LEU A 146 -8.93 35.43 -0.51
C LEU A 146 -7.85 36.51 -0.66
N VAL A 147 -6.67 36.15 -1.16
CA VAL A 147 -5.59 37.11 -1.41
C VAL A 147 -5.96 38.11 -2.51
N ASP A 148 -6.62 37.68 -3.58
CA ASP A 148 -7.12 38.60 -4.63
C ASP A 148 -8.13 39.62 -4.02
N PHE A 149 -9.00 39.17 -3.11
CA PHE A 149 -9.98 40.01 -2.42
C PHE A 149 -9.33 40.99 -1.44
N ASP A 150 -8.43 40.53 -0.57
CA ASP A 150 -7.69 41.38 0.38
C ASP A 150 -6.90 42.46 -0.36
N SER A 151 -6.25 42.11 -1.47
CA SER A 151 -5.52 43.06 -2.32
C SER A 151 -6.44 44.13 -2.94
N ALA A 152 -7.60 43.73 -3.46
CA ALA A 152 -8.60 44.67 -3.98
C ALA A 152 -9.16 45.59 -2.88
N ARG A 153 -9.39 45.04 -1.67
CA ARG A 153 -9.85 45.78 -0.49
C ARG A 153 -8.83 46.84 -0.08
N HIS A 154 -7.55 46.47 -0.02
CA HIS A 154 -6.46 47.39 0.28
C HIS A 154 -6.33 48.48 -0.79
N HIS A 155 -6.42 48.12 -2.08
CA HIS A 155 -6.37 49.09 -3.18
C HIS A 155 -7.50 50.12 -3.11
N PHE A 156 -8.73 49.65 -2.91
CA PHE A 156 -9.90 50.51 -2.75
C PHE A 156 -9.74 51.47 -1.55
N ALA A 157 -9.33 50.95 -0.39
CA ALA A 157 -9.10 51.76 0.81
C ALA A 157 -8.02 52.82 0.60
N SER A 158 -6.95 52.49 -0.15
CA SER A 158 -5.89 53.44 -0.50
C SER A 158 -6.39 54.58 -1.40
N ILE A 159 -7.24 54.28 -2.39
CA ILE A 159 -7.80 55.31 -3.29
C ILE A 159 -8.78 56.20 -2.53
N GLN A 160 -9.61 55.62 -1.66
CA GLN A 160 -10.60 56.34 -0.85
C GLN A 160 -9.94 57.35 0.12
N LYS A 161 -8.78 57.01 0.69
CA LYS A 161 -7.99 57.89 1.58
C LYS A 161 -7.20 58.97 0.84
N SER A 162 -7.13 58.94 -0.49
CA SER A 162 -6.34 59.91 -1.26
C SER A 162 -6.97 61.32 -1.23
N LYS A 163 -6.12 62.36 -1.14
CA LYS A 163 -6.57 63.76 -1.11
C LYS A 163 -7.13 64.25 -2.45
N LYS A 164 -6.80 63.58 -3.56
CA LYS A 164 -7.32 63.86 -4.91
C LYS A 164 -8.29 62.75 -5.29
N LYS A 165 -9.59 62.97 -5.06
CA LYS A 165 -10.63 62.00 -5.42
C LYS A 165 -10.82 61.99 -6.94
N ASP A 166 -10.38 60.91 -7.55
CA ASP A 166 -10.64 60.58 -8.96
C ASP A 166 -11.83 59.61 -8.98
N GLU A 167 -13.02 60.12 -9.30
CA GLU A 167 -14.27 59.35 -9.27
C GLU A 167 -14.23 58.13 -10.20
N ALA A 168 -13.57 58.25 -11.36
CA ALA A 168 -13.45 57.14 -12.30
C ALA A 168 -12.54 56.03 -11.75
N LYS A 169 -11.42 56.38 -11.10
CA LYS A 169 -10.57 55.39 -10.43
C LYS A 169 -11.26 54.74 -9.23
N LEU A 170 -12.04 55.52 -8.48
CA LEU A 170 -12.78 55.01 -7.32
C LEU A 170 -13.84 54.00 -7.76
N ALA A 171 -14.66 54.34 -8.77
CA ALA A 171 -15.68 53.44 -9.31
C ALA A 171 -15.08 52.13 -9.85
N LYS A 172 -13.94 52.22 -10.55
CA LYS A 172 -13.23 51.03 -11.04
C LYS A 172 -12.72 50.13 -9.92
N ALA A 173 -12.13 50.71 -8.87
CA ALA A 173 -11.63 49.94 -7.73
C ALA A 173 -12.77 49.28 -6.93
N GLU A 174 -13.92 49.94 -6.83
CA GLU A 174 -15.14 49.38 -6.22
C GLU A 174 -15.68 48.19 -7.03
N GLU A 175 -15.74 48.31 -8.36
CA GLU A 175 -16.14 47.21 -9.25
C GLU A 175 -15.19 46.00 -9.15
N GLU A 176 -13.88 46.24 -9.10
CA GLU A 176 -12.87 45.20 -8.93
C GLU A 176 -12.97 44.51 -7.57
N LEU A 177 -13.22 45.27 -6.49
CA LEU A 177 -13.48 44.74 -5.15
C LEU A 177 -14.73 43.84 -5.14
N GLY A 178 -15.85 44.32 -5.69
CA GLY A 178 -17.10 43.55 -5.75
C GLY A 178 -16.96 42.24 -6.55
N LYS A 179 -16.21 42.26 -7.66
CA LYS A 179 -15.90 41.05 -8.44
C LYS A 179 -15.03 40.06 -7.65
N ALA A 180 -14.01 40.55 -6.96
CA ALA A 180 -13.11 39.70 -6.17
C ALA A 180 -13.86 39.07 -4.99
N GLN A 181 -14.70 39.85 -4.31
CA GLN A 181 -15.56 39.40 -3.22
C GLN A 181 -16.49 38.28 -3.68
N LYS A 182 -17.27 38.51 -4.75
CA LYS A 182 -18.23 37.53 -5.26
C LYS A 182 -17.57 36.17 -5.58
N VAL A 183 -16.44 36.18 -6.28
CA VAL A 183 -15.73 34.94 -6.63
C VAL A 183 -15.16 34.22 -5.41
N PHE A 184 -14.70 34.96 -4.40
CA PHE A 184 -14.22 34.39 -3.15
C PHE A 184 -15.37 33.78 -2.33
N GLU A 185 -16.49 34.50 -2.20
CA GLU A 185 -17.67 34.06 -1.44
C GLU A 185 -18.34 32.85 -2.06
N GLU A 186 -18.50 32.79 -3.39
CA GLU A 186 -19.07 31.62 -4.09
C GLU A 186 -18.27 30.35 -3.75
N ILE A 187 -16.94 30.37 -3.93
CA ILE A 187 -16.10 29.20 -3.64
C ILE A 187 -16.10 28.87 -2.15
N SER A 188 -16.13 29.88 -1.28
CA SER A 188 -16.11 29.69 0.17
C SER A 188 -17.40 29.05 0.68
N CYS A 189 -18.56 29.49 0.16
CA CYS A 189 -19.86 28.94 0.50
C CYS A 189 -19.92 27.45 0.14
N ASP A 190 -19.56 27.10 -1.10
CA ASP A 190 -19.59 25.71 -1.54
C ASP A 190 -18.65 24.81 -0.69
N LEU A 191 -17.45 25.30 -0.35
CA LEU A 191 -16.51 24.53 0.47
C LEU A 191 -16.93 24.43 1.96
N GLN A 192 -17.61 25.45 2.49
CA GLN A 192 -18.15 25.41 3.85
C GLN A 192 -19.23 24.34 4.01
N GLU A 193 -19.95 23.99 2.94
CA GLU A 193 -20.91 22.88 2.93
C GLU A 193 -20.23 21.52 2.66
N GLU A 194 -19.30 21.48 1.70
CA GLU A 194 -18.67 20.23 1.26
C GLU A 194 -17.69 19.64 2.28
N LEU A 195 -16.88 20.46 2.95
CA LEU A 195 -15.86 19.95 3.87
C LEU A 195 -16.46 19.19 5.07
N PRO A 196 -17.49 19.70 5.77
CA PRO A 196 -18.14 18.95 6.84
C PRO A 196 -18.85 17.68 6.33
N SER A 197 -19.48 17.75 5.16
CA SER A 197 -20.15 16.60 4.54
C SER A 197 -19.14 15.49 4.22
N LEU A 198 -18.02 15.85 3.57
CA LEU A 198 -16.93 14.92 3.30
C LEU A 198 -16.38 14.34 4.60
N TRP A 199 -16.10 15.17 5.61
CA TRP A 199 -15.60 14.73 6.90
C TRP A 199 -16.52 13.66 7.48
N ASN A 200 -17.82 13.93 7.61
CA ASN A 200 -18.79 12.99 8.18
C ASN A 200 -18.89 11.67 7.40
N SER A 201 -18.72 11.70 6.08
CA SER A 201 -18.78 10.50 5.24
C SER A 201 -17.72 9.44 5.57
N ARG A 202 -16.59 9.81 6.19
CA ARG A 202 -15.49 8.87 6.53
C ARG A 202 -15.97 7.67 7.34
N VAL A 203 -16.88 7.90 8.28
CA VAL A 203 -17.37 6.86 9.19
C VAL A 203 -18.08 5.77 8.39
N GLY A 204 -18.96 6.16 7.49
CA GLY A 204 -19.69 5.22 6.63
C GLY A 204 -18.75 4.43 5.71
N ILE A 205 -17.73 5.09 5.15
CA ILE A 205 -16.74 4.43 4.30
C ILE A 205 -15.92 3.41 5.10
N TYR A 206 -15.41 3.77 6.27
CA TYR A 206 -14.63 2.84 7.10
C TYR A 206 -15.47 1.66 7.57
N VAL A 207 -16.68 1.92 8.06
CA VAL A 207 -17.61 0.87 8.51
C VAL A 207 -17.91 -0.09 7.36
N THR A 208 -18.29 0.43 6.20
CA THR A 208 -18.63 -0.41 5.04
C THR A 208 -17.42 -1.24 4.58
N THR A 209 -16.24 -0.62 4.47
CA THR A 209 -15.01 -1.29 4.01
C THR A 209 -14.64 -2.44 4.94
N PHE A 210 -14.59 -2.21 6.25
CA PHE A 210 -14.19 -3.23 7.21
C PHE A 210 -15.28 -4.29 7.45
N GLN A 211 -16.56 -3.94 7.35
CA GLN A 211 -17.65 -4.93 7.39
C GLN A 211 -17.60 -5.86 6.17
N SER A 212 -17.37 -5.31 4.97
CA SER A 212 -17.19 -6.11 3.76
C SER A 212 -15.98 -7.04 3.87
N LEU A 213 -14.82 -6.52 4.31
CA LEU A 213 -13.62 -7.32 4.55
C LEU A 213 -13.88 -8.48 5.52
N ALA A 214 -14.47 -8.18 6.69
CA ALA A 214 -14.75 -9.17 7.72
C ALA A 214 -15.75 -10.23 7.23
N GLY A 215 -16.87 -9.82 6.64
CA GLY A 215 -17.90 -10.74 6.16
C GLY A 215 -17.42 -11.64 5.02
N MET A 216 -16.59 -11.11 4.12
CA MET A 216 -15.95 -11.89 3.07
C MET A 216 -14.94 -12.89 3.63
N GLY A 217 -14.09 -12.43 4.56
CA GLY A 217 -13.12 -13.29 5.23
C GLY A 217 -13.80 -14.42 6.01
N GLU A 218 -14.86 -14.13 6.75
CA GLU A 218 -15.66 -15.13 7.48
C GLU A 218 -16.17 -16.21 6.51
N LYS A 219 -16.82 -15.79 5.42
CA LYS A 219 -17.36 -16.73 4.43
C LYS A 219 -16.26 -17.57 3.79
N PHE A 220 -15.17 -16.95 3.38
CA PHE A 220 -14.01 -17.62 2.78
C PHE A 220 -13.44 -18.69 3.73
N HIS A 221 -13.12 -18.31 4.97
CA HIS A 221 -12.54 -19.24 5.94
C HIS A 221 -13.49 -20.38 6.30
N LYS A 222 -14.80 -20.12 6.35
CA LYS A 222 -15.80 -21.16 6.61
C LYS A 222 -15.85 -22.21 5.50
N GLU A 223 -15.83 -21.81 4.24
CA GLU A 223 -15.84 -22.75 3.11
C GLU A 223 -14.48 -23.46 2.99
N MET A 224 -13.37 -22.74 3.16
CA MET A 224 -12.03 -23.33 3.17
C MET A 224 -11.86 -24.39 4.26
N CYS A 225 -12.45 -24.18 5.43
CA CYS A 225 -12.46 -25.17 6.51
C CYS A 225 -13.12 -26.49 6.09
N LYS A 226 -14.19 -26.45 5.31
CA LYS A 226 -14.86 -27.67 4.82
C LYS A 226 -13.98 -28.41 3.82
N LEU A 227 -13.38 -27.69 2.87
CA LEU A 227 -12.45 -28.26 1.89
C LEU A 227 -11.26 -28.95 2.58
N ASN A 228 -10.65 -28.27 3.56
CA ASN A 228 -9.55 -28.84 4.35
C ASN A 228 -9.97 -30.08 5.15
N HIS A 229 -11.19 -30.10 5.69
CA HIS A 229 -11.70 -31.28 6.40
C HIS A 229 -11.91 -32.46 5.46
N ASN A 230 -12.54 -32.23 4.30
CA ASN A 230 -12.73 -33.26 3.27
C ASN A 230 -11.37 -33.82 2.79
N LEU A 231 -10.36 -32.96 2.64
CA LEU A 231 -9.01 -33.37 2.29
C LEU A 231 -8.40 -34.31 3.34
N CYS A 232 -8.51 -33.95 4.62
CA CYS A 232 -8.06 -34.79 5.72
C CYS A 232 -8.75 -36.16 5.73
N ASP A 233 -10.05 -36.19 5.45
CA ASP A 233 -10.83 -37.43 5.40
C ASP A 233 -10.37 -38.35 4.26
N ILE A 234 -10.08 -37.80 3.08
CA ILE A 234 -9.55 -38.57 1.94
C ILE A 234 -8.19 -39.18 2.28
N ILE A 235 -7.28 -38.37 2.84
CA ILE A 235 -5.95 -38.85 3.24
C ILE A 235 -6.07 -39.93 4.32
N THR A 236 -7.01 -39.79 5.25
CA THR A 236 -7.27 -40.81 6.29
C THR A 236 -7.76 -42.12 5.68
N LYS A 237 -8.71 -42.06 4.74
CA LYS A 237 -9.21 -43.25 4.02
C LYS A 237 -8.10 -43.97 3.27
N LEU A 238 -7.18 -43.24 2.65
CA LEU A 238 -6.02 -43.83 1.98
C LEU A 238 -5.14 -44.62 2.97
N VAL A 239 -4.90 -44.09 4.16
CA VAL A 239 -4.16 -44.81 5.21
C VAL A 239 -4.87 -46.10 5.63
N GLU A 240 -6.18 -46.05 5.83
CA GLU A 240 -7.00 -47.21 6.20
C GLU A 240 -7.00 -48.29 5.12
N GLU A 241 -7.11 -47.91 3.85
CA GLU A 241 -7.01 -48.83 2.71
C GLU A 241 -5.63 -49.51 2.67
N ARG A 242 -4.55 -48.73 2.81
CA ARG A 242 -3.17 -49.27 2.82
C ARG A 242 -2.93 -50.24 3.98
N GLN A 243 -3.48 -49.97 5.16
CA GLN A 243 -3.40 -50.88 6.29
C GLN A 243 -4.16 -52.19 6.02
N THR A 244 -5.32 -52.11 5.39
CA THR A 244 -6.16 -53.27 5.02
C THR A 244 -5.46 -54.15 3.98
N ILE A 245 -4.88 -53.54 2.95
CA ILE A 245 -4.09 -54.26 1.93
C ILE A 245 -2.90 -54.97 2.59
N ASN A 246 -2.14 -54.28 3.43
CA ASN A 246 -0.98 -54.85 4.12
C ASN A 246 -1.34 -56.01 5.07
N ALA A 247 -2.49 -55.92 5.75
CA ALA A 247 -2.98 -57.00 6.60
C ALA A 247 -3.35 -58.25 5.77
N THR A 248 -4.00 -58.04 4.62
CA THR A 248 -4.37 -59.10 3.69
C THR A 248 -3.14 -59.80 3.12
N VAL A 249 -2.14 -59.06 2.63
CA VAL A 249 -0.90 -59.62 2.08
C VAL A 249 -0.18 -60.48 3.12
N LYS A 250 -0.04 -60.00 4.37
CA LYS A 250 0.56 -60.76 5.47
C LYS A 250 -0.21 -62.04 5.82
N ALA A 251 -1.53 -62.05 5.67
CA ALA A 251 -2.35 -63.23 5.90
C ALA A 251 -2.16 -64.27 4.78
N THR A 252 -2.07 -63.83 3.52
CA THR A 252 -1.83 -64.70 2.36
C THR A 252 -0.43 -65.31 2.42
N GLU A 253 0.61 -64.54 2.73
CA GLU A 253 1.98 -65.05 2.90
C GLU A 253 2.08 -66.09 4.02
N LYS A 254 1.40 -65.88 5.16
CA LYS A 254 1.35 -66.88 6.24
C LYS A 254 0.64 -68.17 5.82
N SER A 255 -0.38 -68.08 4.97
CA SER A 255 -1.10 -69.25 4.47
C SER A 255 -0.27 -70.04 3.44
N GLU A 256 0.53 -69.37 2.61
CA GLU A 256 1.44 -70.02 1.65
C GLU A 256 2.65 -70.67 2.33
N VAL A 257 3.21 -70.04 3.38
CA VAL A 257 4.27 -70.65 4.20
C VAL A 257 3.76 -71.88 4.96
N ALA A 258 2.51 -71.88 5.43
CA ALA A 258 1.89 -73.04 6.06
C ALA A 258 1.59 -74.19 5.07
N ALA A 259 1.31 -73.88 3.80
CA ALA A 259 1.08 -74.87 2.75
C ALA A 259 2.38 -75.54 2.25
N ASN A 260 3.53 -74.87 2.37
CA ASN A 260 4.82 -75.36 1.86
C ASN A 260 5.68 -76.12 2.89
N HIS A 261 5.20 -76.33 4.13
CA HIS A 261 5.95 -77.02 5.18
C HIS A 261 5.53 -78.50 5.34
N ASN A 262 5.67 -79.30 4.26
CA ASN A 262 5.55 -80.76 4.36
C ASN A 262 6.55 -81.55 3.48
N VAL A 263 7.83 -81.16 3.45
CA VAL A 263 8.93 -82.06 3.02
C VAL A 263 10.23 -81.74 3.80
N THR A 264 10.49 -82.58 4.80
CA THR A 264 11.79 -83.09 5.33
C THR A 264 12.86 -82.14 5.94
N ALA A 265 13.33 -82.56 7.12
CA ALA A 265 14.46 -82.05 7.89
C ALA A 265 15.83 -82.55 7.38
N GLU A 266 16.90 -81.74 7.51
CA GLU A 266 18.05 -81.95 8.42
C GLU A 266 19.29 -81.08 8.07
N SER A 267 19.90 -80.55 9.14
CA SER A 267 21.34 -80.40 9.44
C SER A 267 22.26 -79.33 8.80
N GLU A 268 22.70 -78.44 9.70
CA GLU A 268 24.08 -77.97 10.02
C GLU A 268 25.00 -77.18 9.05
N SER A 269 25.57 -76.13 9.66
CA SER A 269 26.99 -75.65 9.65
C SER A 269 27.39 -74.34 8.92
N ASP A 270 27.93 -73.46 9.77
CA ASP A 270 29.11 -72.59 9.69
C ASP A 270 29.24 -71.30 8.83
N GLU A 271 29.66 -70.25 9.58
CA GLU A 271 30.57 -69.11 9.32
C GLU A 271 30.39 -68.28 8.02
N ASN A 272 30.33 -66.94 8.02
CA ASN A 272 31.32 -66.02 8.59
C ASN A 272 30.80 -64.55 8.62
N LYS A 273 31.35 -63.77 9.54
CA LYS A 273 31.16 -62.32 9.88
C LYS A 273 31.82 -61.39 8.80
N PRO A 274 31.88 -60.02 8.87
CA PRO A 274 31.39 -59.11 9.93
C PRO A 274 30.90 -57.67 9.56
N ALA A 275 30.39 -56.99 10.61
CA ALA A 275 30.63 -55.58 11.03
C ALA A 275 30.07 -54.43 10.16
N SER A 276 29.70 -53.24 10.66
CA SER A 276 29.61 -52.62 12.00
C SER A 276 28.99 -51.22 11.80
N LYS A 277 28.29 -50.71 12.83
CA LYS A 277 28.39 -49.35 13.43
C LYS A 277 28.34 -48.09 12.53
N THR A 278 27.86 -46.91 12.90
CA THR A 278 27.00 -46.30 13.93
C THR A 278 26.93 -44.82 13.49
N HIS A 279 25.95 -44.09 14.01
CA HIS A 279 26.04 -42.67 14.39
C HIS A 279 25.72 -41.57 13.36
N VAL A 280 24.55 -40.98 13.62
CA VAL A 280 24.27 -39.55 13.68
C VAL A 280 25.47 -38.75 14.18
N ASP A 281 25.86 -37.69 13.47
CA ASP A 281 26.12 -36.41 14.15
C ASP A 281 25.94 -35.18 13.26
N THR A 282 25.51 -34.14 13.96
CA THR A 282 25.35 -32.73 13.65
C THR A 282 26.71 -32.10 13.36
N SER A 283 26.80 -31.16 12.41
CA SER A 283 27.93 -30.21 12.42
C SER A 283 27.52 -28.84 11.92
N VAL A 284 27.66 -27.87 12.82
CA VAL A 284 27.77 -26.42 12.56
C VAL A 284 29.16 -26.14 12.01
N THR A 285 29.28 -25.32 10.96
CA THR A 285 30.54 -24.65 10.63
C THR A 285 30.31 -23.19 10.19
N ASN A 286 31.10 -22.32 10.81
CA ASN A 286 31.26 -20.89 10.57
C ASN A 286 31.68 -20.53 9.13
N GLY A 287 31.24 -19.34 8.68
CA GLY A 287 32.15 -18.37 8.09
C GLY A 287 31.91 -17.94 6.64
N THR A 288 31.03 -16.94 6.44
CA THR A 288 31.29 -15.71 5.67
C THR A 288 30.04 -14.84 5.77
N SER A 289 30.14 -13.67 6.42
CA SER A 289 29.04 -12.71 6.53
C SER A 289 28.83 -11.96 5.21
N ASN A 290 28.28 -12.65 4.21
CA ASN A 290 27.38 -12.01 3.27
C ASN A 290 26.01 -12.01 3.96
N ILE A 291 25.73 -10.96 4.74
CA ILE A 291 24.35 -10.70 5.16
C ILE A 291 23.61 -10.44 3.85
N GLU A 292 22.88 -11.44 3.37
CA GLU A 292 21.98 -11.30 2.23
C GLU A 292 21.14 -10.05 2.47
N LEU A 293 21.24 -9.11 1.53
CA LEU A 293 20.45 -7.89 1.56
C LEU A 293 18.97 -8.29 1.65
N PRO A 294 18.16 -7.59 2.47
CA PRO A 294 16.73 -7.83 2.52
C PRO A 294 16.13 -7.76 1.13
N SER A 295 15.15 -8.62 0.84
CA SER A 295 14.40 -8.55 -0.41
C SER A 295 13.88 -7.14 -0.63
N GLY A 296 14.19 -6.54 -1.79
CA GLY A 296 13.81 -5.16 -2.14
C GLY A 296 14.88 -4.09 -1.89
N VAL A 297 16.06 -4.41 -1.34
CA VAL A 297 17.17 -3.45 -1.21
C VAL A 297 18.05 -3.49 -2.47
N LEU A 298 18.33 -2.31 -3.04
CA LEU A 298 19.15 -2.17 -4.24
C LEU A 298 20.65 -2.26 -3.92
N TYR A 299 21.11 -1.47 -2.95
CA TYR A 299 22.50 -1.39 -2.49
C TYR A 299 22.59 -0.63 -1.16
N LYS A 300 23.79 -0.54 -0.59
CA LYS A 300 24.04 0.23 0.64
C LYS A 300 24.82 1.51 0.34
N VAL A 301 24.52 2.55 1.10
CA VAL A 301 25.31 3.78 1.13
C VAL A 301 25.68 4.12 2.57
N LYS A 302 26.76 4.87 2.73
CA LYS A 302 27.19 5.43 4.02
C LYS A 302 27.05 6.95 3.98
N ALA A 303 26.39 7.53 4.97
CA ALA A 303 26.32 8.98 5.12
C ALA A 303 27.72 9.55 5.39
N ILE A 304 28.13 10.52 4.57
CA ILE A 304 29.41 11.24 4.72
C ILE A 304 29.23 12.60 5.42
N HIS A 305 27.98 13.07 5.52
CA HIS A 305 27.59 14.31 6.18
C HIS A 305 26.36 14.09 7.06
N ASP A 306 26.21 14.94 8.08
CA ASP A 306 24.98 15.02 8.87
C ASP A 306 23.87 15.65 8.03
N TYR A 307 22.66 15.09 8.13
CA TYR A 307 21.45 15.61 7.50
C TYR A 307 20.31 15.62 8.52
N ALA A 308 19.63 16.76 8.66
CA ALA A 308 18.48 16.91 9.53
C ALA A 308 17.21 17.00 8.67
N ALA A 309 16.26 16.11 8.90
CA ALA A 309 15.01 16.05 8.17
C ALA A 309 14.21 17.35 8.36
N THR A 310 13.69 17.90 7.26
CA THR A 310 12.89 19.14 7.25
C THR A 310 11.40 18.90 7.03
N ASP A 311 11.03 17.70 6.58
CA ASP A 311 9.66 17.21 6.46
C ASP A 311 9.57 15.75 6.94
N ASN A 312 8.35 15.24 7.09
CA ASN A 312 8.05 13.96 7.73
C ASN A 312 8.38 12.73 6.87
N ASP A 313 8.60 12.92 5.57
CA ASP A 313 9.02 11.89 4.63
C ASP A 313 10.55 11.82 4.46
N GLU A 314 11.30 12.76 5.03
CA GLU A 314 12.76 12.79 4.99
C GLU A 314 13.41 11.94 6.10
N LEU A 315 14.59 11.38 5.82
CA LEU A 315 15.35 10.54 6.73
C LEU A 315 16.51 11.31 7.36
N ASP A 316 16.48 11.51 8.68
CA ASP A 316 17.62 12.07 9.43
C ASP A 316 18.87 11.20 9.26
N LEU A 317 20.04 11.79 9.00
CA LEU A 317 21.31 11.06 8.89
C LEU A 317 22.39 11.66 9.80
N LYS A 318 23.18 10.79 10.41
CA LYS A 318 24.46 11.15 11.01
C LYS A 318 25.60 10.63 10.16
N ALA A 319 26.68 11.39 10.06
CA ALA A 319 27.89 10.96 9.36
C ALA A 319 28.35 9.62 9.94
N GLY A 320 28.47 8.61 9.07
CA GLY A 320 28.76 7.23 9.44
C GLY A 320 27.58 6.27 9.38
N ASP A 321 26.34 6.77 9.39
CA ASP A 321 25.14 5.94 9.26
C ASP A 321 25.16 5.13 7.95
N ILE A 322 24.79 3.85 8.02
CA ILE A 322 24.59 3.00 6.84
C ILE A 322 23.11 2.98 6.50
N VAL A 323 22.79 3.24 5.23
CA VAL A 323 21.43 3.28 4.71
C VAL A 323 21.27 2.21 3.63
N LEU A 324 20.19 1.44 3.73
CA LEU A 324 19.75 0.47 2.73
C LEU A 324 18.89 1.21 1.71
N VAL A 325 19.38 1.33 0.47
CA VAL A 325 18.69 2.06 -0.60
C VAL A 325 17.60 1.20 -1.21
N LEU A 326 16.41 1.77 -1.35
CA LEU A 326 15.20 1.12 -1.85
C LEU A 326 14.79 1.73 -3.19
N PRO A 327 14.13 0.96 -4.09
CA PRO A 327 13.49 1.55 -5.25
C PRO A 327 12.28 2.40 -4.82
N PHE A 328 12.00 3.46 -5.56
CA PHE A 328 10.73 4.18 -5.44
C PHE A 328 9.58 3.29 -5.94
N VAL A 329 8.41 3.40 -5.29
CA VAL A 329 7.21 2.63 -5.69
C VAL A 329 6.66 3.14 -7.03
N SER A 330 6.78 4.44 -7.26
CA SER A 330 6.52 5.08 -8.56
C SER A 330 7.76 5.87 -8.98
N PRO A 331 8.35 5.62 -10.16
CA PRO A 331 9.51 6.37 -10.64
C PRO A 331 9.27 7.89 -10.74
N ASP A 332 8.01 8.32 -10.91
CA ASP A 332 7.63 9.73 -10.98
C ASP A 332 7.68 10.45 -9.61
N GLU A 333 7.83 9.72 -8.50
CA GLU A 333 8.01 10.27 -7.15
C GLU A 333 9.48 10.55 -6.81
N GLN A 334 10.42 10.16 -7.68
CA GLN A 334 11.85 10.39 -7.44
C GLN A 334 12.26 11.79 -7.91
N ASP A 335 12.47 12.68 -6.96
CA ASP A 335 13.11 13.98 -7.22
C ASP A 335 14.60 13.81 -7.54
N GLU A 336 15.11 14.63 -8.47
CA GLU A 336 16.51 14.60 -8.89
C GLU A 336 17.47 14.87 -7.72
N GLY A 337 18.43 13.97 -7.50
CA GLY A 337 19.39 14.07 -6.39
C GLY A 337 18.89 13.52 -5.05
N TRP A 338 17.70 12.91 -5.01
CA TRP A 338 17.14 12.27 -3.82
C TRP A 338 17.05 10.75 -3.96
N MET A 339 17.33 10.06 -2.86
CA MET A 339 17.22 8.61 -2.73
C MET A 339 16.23 8.25 -1.63
N LEU A 340 15.60 7.08 -1.74
CA LEU A 340 14.74 6.51 -0.71
C LEU A 340 15.49 5.39 0.01
N GLY A 341 15.40 5.34 1.33
CA GLY A 341 16.04 4.25 2.08
C GLY A 341 15.63 4.17 3.53
N VAL A 342 16.20 3.19 4.24
CA VAL A 342 16.02 2.96 5.67
C VAL A 342 17.38 2.72 6.31
N LYS A 343 17.58 3.17 7.56
CA LYS A 343 18.83 2.92 8.28
C LYS A 343 19.02 1.43 8.52
N GLU A 344 20.22 0.93 8.25
CA GLU A 344 20.57 -0.46 8.50
C GLU A 344 20.41 -0.83 9.98
N SER A 345 20.72 0.11 10.90
CA SER A 345 20.51 -0.09 12.35
C SER A 345 19.05 -0.34 12.71
N TYR A 346 18.11 0.38 12.08
CA TYR A 346 16.69 0.16 12.26
C TYR A 346 16.26 -1.21 11.73
N TRP A 347 16.71 -1.58 10.52
CA TRP A 347 16.39 -2.88 9.95
C TRP A 347 16.98 -4.05 10.76
N LEU A 348 18.23 -3.93 11.24
CA LEU A 348 18.85 -4.96 12.07
C LEU A 348 18.06 -5.24 13.35
N GLN A 349 17.45 -4.19 13.92
CA GLN A 349 16.65 -4.27 15.13
C GLN A 349 15.23 -4.78 14.90
N ASN A 350 14.53 -4.27 13.87
CA ASN A 350 13.09 -4.50 13.68
C ASN A 350 12.75 -5.55 12.61
N LYS A 351 13.73 -5.88 11.75
CA LYS A 351 13.58 -6.81 10.62
C LYS A 351 12.50 -6.41 9.60
N ASP A 352 12.20 -5.12 9.50
CA ASP A 352 11.30 -4.54 8.50
C ASP A 352 11.89 -3.27 7.85
N LEU A 353 11.26 -2.79 6.78
CA LEU A 353 11.67 -1.61 6.00
C LEU A 353 10.69 -0.43 6.16
N THR A 354 9.92 -0.40 7.26
CA THR A 354 8.80 0.54 7.44
C THR A 354 9.23 1.96 7.76
N ALA A 355 10.35 2.15 8.48
CA ALA A 355 10.92 3.46 8.80
C ALA A 355 11.80 4.01 7.65
N LYS A 356 11.24 4.03 6.44
CA LYS A 356 11.91 4.57 5.25
C LYS A 356 11.64 6.06 5.09
N GLY A 357 12.59 6.78 4.53
CA GLY A 357 12.46 8.19 4.17
C GLY A 357 13.41 8.59 3.06
N VAL A 358 13.17 9.75 2.45
CA VAL A 358 14.03 10.31 1.40
C VAL A 358 15.23 11.04 1.99
N PHE A 359 16.36 11.00 1.30
CA PHE A 359 17.58 11.67 1.71
C PHE A 359 18.42 12.10 0.50
N PRO A 360 19.24 13.15 0.64
CA PRO A 360 20.03 13.67 -0.47
C PRO A 360 21.20 12.75 -0.85
N GLU A 361 21.32 12.41 -2.13
CA GLU A 361 22.34 11.49 -2.66
C GLU A 361 23.75 11.99 -2.39
N ASN A 362 23.98 13.29 -2.57
CA ASN A 362 25.28 13.96 -2.41
C ASN A 362 25.79 13.99 -0.95
N PHE A 363 24.99 13.55 0.02
CA PHE A 363 25.40 13.39 1.42
C PHE A 363 25.86 11.97 1.74
N THR A 364 25.93 11.09 0.74
CA THR A 364 26.25 9.67 0.94
C THR A 364 27.30 9.17 -0.05
N GLN A 365 27.92 8.05 0.29
CA GLN A 365 28.87 7.32 -0.55
C GLN A 365 28.45 5.85 -0.65
N ARG A 366 28.41 5.31 -1.87
CA ARG A 366 28.08 3.90 -2.09
C ARG A 366 29.15 2.97 -1.49
N LEU A 367 28.69 1.90 -0.83
CA LEU A 367 29.53 0.87 -0.23
C LEU A 367 29.78 -0.31 -1.16
#